data_AF-A0A2Z6B1Y8-F1
#
_entry.id   AF-A0A2Z6B1Y8-F1
#
_cell.length_a   1.000
_cell.length_b   1.000
_cell.length_c   1.000
_cell.angle_alpha   90.00
_cell.angle_beta   90.00
_cell.angle_gamma   90.00
#
_symmetry.space_group_name_H-M   'P 1'
#
loop_
_entity.id
_entity.type
_entity.pdbx_description
1 polymer ?
#
loop_
_entity_poly.entity_id
_entity_poly.type
_entity_poly.pdbx_seq_one_letter_code
_entity_poly.pdbx_strand_id
1 'polypeptide(L)'
;MTNNDTPRIGYPTTPRTDFRIAHPEPQKTVSRIHPVFLPFAGCPGRCAFCNQNAVTGAGARPLEDILSELEVDLANDLDRGVPPRELGFFGGTFTALPTPWPQRFLELAERYREQGLITRVRCSTRPDATAPALLDELKALGLDLVELGIQSFHGPALDASQRGYDPATARAGCDNVLASGLELGVQLMPGLPGQDLDGFETDIIKTATLPLSCVRLYPCVVLRNTPLAETWEQGGYTPWELDETVSALADALLALWTKDIPVIRMGLPPEPGLENDILAGPRHPALGQLARSLALQRFLTPHIKALGAAPKRLLAPSRYRSDLLGHKHAQLPHYEALGLPLERMEFHDRGWFELS
;
A
#
# COMPACT_ATOMS: atom_id res chain seq x y z
N MET A 1 -8.53 6.71 -25.47
CA MET A 1 -8.94 7.97 -24.82
C MET A 1 -10.37 7.85 -24.34
N THR A 2 -10.59 7.17 -23.22
CA THR A 2 -11.80 7.29 -22.42
C THR A 2 -11.38 7.97 -21.13
N ASN A 3 -11.26 9.31 -21.18
CA ASN A 3 -11.08 10.12 -19.97
C ASN A 3 -12.38 10.02 -19.18
N ASN A 4 -12.48 8.99 -18.34
CA ASN A 4 -13.50 8.96 -17.30
C ASN A 4 -12.98 9.91 -16.20
N ASP A 5 -13.19 11.20 -16.44
CA ASP A 5 -12.80 12.28 -15.52
C ASP A 5 -13.61 12.23 -14.22
N THR A 6 -14.71 11.47 -14.21
CA THR A 6 -15.52 11.24 -13.02
C THR A 6 -15.01 10.01 -12.27
N PRO A 7 -14.67 10.13 -10.98
CA PRO A 7 -14.30 9.01 -10.12
C PRO A 7 -15.41 7.96 -10.06
N ARG A 8 -15.06 6.67 -10.00
CA ARG A 8 -16.04 5.61 -9.68
C ARG A 8 -16.45 5.68 -8.22
N ILE A 9 -15.46 5.84 -7.34
CA ILE A 9 -15.66 5.98 -5.90
C ILE A 9 -15.89 7.45 -5.57
N GLY A 10 -17.09 7.76 -5.07
CA GLY A 10 -17.42 9.11 -4.62
C GLY A 10 -16.56 9.52 -3.42
N TYR A 11 -16.02 10.74 -3.45
CA TYR A 11 -15.35 11.37 -2.32
C TYR A 11 -15.78 12.83 -2.19
N PRO A 12 -15.91 13.35 -0.95
CA PRO A 12 -16.38 14.71 -0.72
C PRO A 12 -15.36 15.73 -1.25
N THR A 13 -15.78 16.55 -2.21
CA THR A 13 -15.05 17.74 -2.66
C THR A 13 -15.96 18.94 -2.50
N THR A 14 -15.88 19.61 -1.35
CA THR A 14 -16.55 20.90 -1.19
C THR A 14 -15.60 21.99 -1.71
N PRO A 15 -15.94 22.68 -2.81
CA PRO A 15 -15.13 23.80 -3.27
C PRO A 15 -15.00 24.84 -2.16
N ARG A 16 -13.77 25.23 -1.82
CA ARG A 16 -13.54 26.25 -0.81
C ARG A 16 -13.65 27.64 -1.42
N THR A 17 -14.26 28.55 -0.67
CA THR A 17 -14.46 29.95 -1.08
C THR A 17 -13.21 30.82 -0.91
N ASP A 18 -12.24 30.37 -0.11
CA ASP A 18 -10.94 31.04 0.08
C ASP A 18 -9.89 30.63 -0.97
N PHE A 19 -10.27 29.71 -1.88
CA PHE A 19 -9.44 29.15 -2.94
C PHE A 19 -8.09 28.57 -2.47
N ARG A 20 -7.93 28.31 -1.17
CA ARG A 20 -6.74 27.69 -0.57
C ARG A 20 -7.03 26.24 -0.22
N ILE A 21 -6.38 25.33 -0.94
CA ILE A 21 -6.72 23.92 -0.93
C ILE A 21 -5.53 23.13 -0.39
N ALA A 22 -5.72 22.41 0.71
CA ALA A 22 -4.71 21.47 1.19
C ALA A 22 -4.59 20.27 0.24
N HIS A 23 -3.39 19.72 0.10
CA HIS A 23 -3.22 18.46 -0.62
C HIS A 23 -4.02 17.35 0.11
N PRO A 24 -4.75 16.48 -0.61
CA PRO A 24 -5.62 15.48 0.03
C PRO A 24 -4.83 14.35 0.70
N GLU A 25 -3.65 13.98 0.17
CA GLU A 25 -2.80 12.95 0.77
C GLU A 25 -2.41 13.33 2.22
N PRO A 26 -2.68 12.46 3.20
CA PRO A 26 -2.31 12.68 4.59
C PRO A 26 -0.79 12.74 4.73
N GLN A 27 -0.31 13.55 5.68
CA GLN A 27 1.13 13.68 5.89
C GLN A 27 1.70 12.37 6.43
N LYS A 28 2.72 11.85 5.73
CA LYS A 28 3.42 10.63 6.13
C LYS A 28 4.51 10.99 7.14
N THR A 29 4.49 10.34 8.29
CA THR A 29 5.67 10.27 9.14
C THR A 29 6.67 9.35 8.46
N VAL A 30 7.73 9.92 7.89
CA VAL A 30 8.79 9.14 7.26
C VAL A 30 9.64 8.51 8.36
N SER A 31 9.45 7.22 8.62
CA SER A 31 10.38 6.44 9.42
C SER A 31 11.23 5.56 8.50
N ARG A 32 12.49 5.38 8.87
CA ARG A 32 13.34 4.36 8.24
C ARG A 32 12.86 3.01 8.77
N ILE A 33 12.90 1.98 7.94
CA ILE A 33 12.53 0.61 8.32
C ILE A 33 13.74 -0.28 8.09
N HIS A 34 14.13 -1.07 9.08
CA HIS A 34 14.99 -2.24 8.93
C HIS A 34 14.08 -3.43 8.56
N PRO A 35 14.07 -3.91 7.30
CA PRO A 35 13.21 -5.00 6.88
C PRO A 35 13.83 -6.37 7.19
N VAL A 36 13.03 -7.30 7.68
CA VAL A 36 13.37 -8.71 7.88
C VAL A 36 12.38 -9.54 7.07
N PHE A 37 12.87 -10.34 6.12
CA PHE A 37 12.01 -11.16 5.26
C PHE A 37 11.99 -12.61 5.77
N LEU A 38 10.78 -13.11 6.01
CA LEU A 38 10.47 -14.43 6.54
C LEU A 38 9.62 -15.22 5.52
N PRO A 39 10.14 -15.52 4.32
CA PRO A 39 9.34 -16.13 3.26
C PRO A 39 8.89 -17.54 3.65
N PHE A 40 7.62 -17.85 3.38
CA PHE A 40 6.97 -19.17 3.54
C PHE A 40 6.97 -19.82 4.93
N ALA A 41 7.65 -19.27 5.94
CA ALA A 41 7.89 -19.93 7.23
C ALA A 41 6.63 -20.19 8.10
N GLY A 42 5.45 -19.73 7.68
CA GLY A 42 4.16 -20.01 8.32
C GLY A 42 3.00 -20.11 7.32
N CYS A 43 3.27 -20.34 6.03
CA CYS A 43 2.21 -20.43 5.02
C CYS A 43 1.53 -21.82 5.07
N PRO A 44 0.19 -21.91 5.26
CA PRO A 44 -0.52 -23.19 5.29
C PRO A 44 -0.68 -23.82 3.90
N GLY A 45 -0.42 -23.05 2.84
CA GLY A 45 -0.59 -23.45 1.47
C GLY A 45 -0.10 -22.37 0.51
N ARG A 46 -0.28 -22.61 -0.79
CA ARG A 46 0.25 -21.77 -1.85
C ARG A 46 -0.87 -21.00 -2.55
N CYS A 47 -0.83 -19.66 -2.48
CA CYS A 47 -1.81 -18.81 -3.17
C CYS A 47 -1.56 -18.79 -4.68
N ALA A 48 -2.61 -18.59 -5.48
CA ALA A 48 -2.55 -18.67 -6.94
C ALA A 48 -1.60 -17.65 -7.59
N PHE A 49 -1.48 -16.45 -7.01
CA PHE A 49 -0.62 -15.37 -7.53
C PHE A 49 0.77 -15.30 -6.87
N CYS A 50 1.01 -16.11 -5.82
CA CYS A 50 2.11 -15.86 -4.90
C CYS A 50 3.39 -16.60 -5.32
N ASN A 51 4.44 -15.83 -5.59
CA ASN A 51 5.81 -16.30 -5.69
C ASN A 51 6.69 -15.47 -4.74
N GLN A 52 6.72 -15.82 -3.45
CA GLN A 52 7.47 -15.01 -2.48
C GLN A 52 8.98 -15.03 -2.74
N ASN A 53 9.53 -16.10 -3.33
CA ASN A 53 10.95 -16.13 -3.71
C ASN A 53 11.27 -15.02 -4.71
N ALA A 54 10.42 -14.84 -5.73
CA ALA A 54 10.58 -13.76 -6.70
C ALA A 54 10.34 -12.36 -6.09
N VAL A 55 9.37 -12.24 -5.19
CA VAL A 55 8.97 -10.95 -4.60
C VAL A 55 9.86 -10.48 -3.44
N THR A 56 10.51 -11.40 -2.71
CA THR A 56 11.38 -11.10 -1.56
C THR A 56 12.86 -11.27 -1.88
N GLY A 57 13.20 -11.84 -3.05
CA GLY A 57 14.57 -12.15 -3.44
C GLY A 57 15.24 -13.27 -2.62
N ALA A 58 14.53 -13.86 -1.65
CA ALA A 58 15.05 -14.86 -0.72
C ALA A 58 14.21 -16.15 -0.73
N GLY A 59 14.91 -17.28 -0.66
CA GLY A 59 14.31 -18.61 -0.45
C GLY A 59 13.86 -18.83 1.00
N ALA A 60 13.16 -19.95 1.27
CA ALA A 60 12.93 -20.40 2.63
C ALA A 60 14.28 -20.67 3.33
N ARG A 61 14.47 -20.09 4.53
CA ARG A 61 15.69 -20.20 5.33
C ARG A 61 15.36 -20.60 6.76
N PRO A 62 16.28 -21.26 7.48
CA PRO A 62 16.11 -21.54 8.90
C PRO A 62 15.89 -20.24 9.69
N LEU A 63 14.90 -20.24 10.57
CA LEU A 63 14.56 -19.06 11.39
C LEU A 63 15.69 -18.68 12.35
N GLU A 64 16.50 -19.66 12.79
CA GLU A 64 17.68 -19.42 13.63
C GLU A 64 18.74 -18.58 12.90
N ASP A 65 18.96 -18.86 11.62
CA ASP A 65 19.91 -18.10 10.79
C ASP A 65 19.41 -16.66 10.64
N ILE A 66 18.11 -16.47 10.38
CA ILE A 66 17.50 -15.14 10.22
C ILE A 66 17.59 -14.34 11.53
N LEU A 67 17.33 -14.98 12.68
CA LEU A 67 17.44 -14.34 13.98
C LEU A 67 18.89 -13.95 14.30
N SER A 68 19.84 -14.83 14.00
CA SER A 68 21.28 -14.60 14.24
C SER A 68 21.82 -13.46 13.36
N GLU A 69 21.44 -13.44 12.08
CA GLU A 69 21.81 -12.36 11.16
C GLU A 69 21.22 -11.03 11.60
N LEU A 70 19.94 -11.01 11.99
CA LEU A 70 19.30 -9.83 12.52
C LEU A 70 20.02 -9.30 13.78
N GLU A 71 20.41 -10.18 14.70
CA GLU A 71 21.15 -9.77 15.90
C GLU A 71 22.50 -9.14 15.56
N VAL A 72 23.24 -9.72 14.60
CA VAL A 72 24.51 -9.17 14.11
C VAL A 72 24.30 -7.82 13.44
N ASP A 73 23.28 -7.70 12.59
CA ASP A 73 22.99 -6.46 11.87
C ASP A 73 22.60 -5.34 12.83
N LEU A 74 21.75 -5.62 13.81
CA LEU A 74 21.35 -4.65 14.83
C LEU A 74 22.52 -4.24 15.75
N ALA A 75 23.39 -5.18 16.12
CA ALA A 75 24.61 -4.88 16.88
C ALA A 75 25.52 -3.93 16.09
N ASN A 76 25.80 -4.27 14.83
CA ASN A 76 26.62 -3.44 13.94
C ASN A 76 26.02 -2.05 13.73
N ASP A 77 24.70 -1.99 13.58
CA ASP A 77 23.95 -0.75 13.40
C ASP A 77 24.02 0.15 14.65
N LEU A 78 23.95 -0.45 15.84
CA LEU A 78 24.10 0.25 17.11
C LEU A 78 25.54 0.79 17.27
N ASP A 79 26.55 -0.05 17.03
CA ASP A 79 27.98 0.32 17.13
C ASP A 79 28.34 1.46 16.16
N ARG A 80 27.72 1.48 14.99
CA ARG A 80 27.91 2.53 13.98
C ARG A 80 27.11 3.80 14.27
N GLY A 81 26.28 3.83 15.31
CA GLY A 81 25.44 4.98 15.67
C GLY A 81 24.42 5.31 14.59
N VAL A 82 23.87 4.31 13.89
CA VAL A 82 22.86 4.55 12.86
C VAL A 82 21.59 5.13 13.50
N PRO A 83 20.92 6.11 12.87
CA PRO A 83 19.73 6.73 13.47
C PRO A 83 18.62 5.72 13.78
N PRO A 84 17.82 5.96 14.84
CA PRO A 84 16.72 5.08 15.22
C PRO A 84 15.71 4.85 14.10
N ARG A 85 15.11 3.65 14.08
CA ARG A 85 14.25 3.20 12.97
C ARG A 85 13.21 2.18 13.42
N GLU A 86 12.25 1.88 12.57
CA GLU A 86 11.31 0.79 12.80
C GLU A 86 11.95 -0.55 12.39
N LEU A 87 11.55 -1.63 13.04
CA LEU A 87 11.84 -2.99 12.63
C LEU A 87 10.59 -3.61 12.00
N GLY A 88 10.71 -4.18 10.80
CA GLY A 88 9.58 -4.74 10.07
C GLY A 88 9.77 -6.19 9.66
N PHE A 89 8.91 -7.08 10.17
CA PHE A 89 8.88 -8.49 9.76
C PHE A 89 7.91 -8.71 8.59
N PHE A 90 8.44 -8.98 7.41
CA PHE A 90 7.71 -9.20 6.16
C PHE A 90 7.72 -10.67 5.74
N GLY A 91 6.78 -11.10 4.90
CA GLY A 91 6.60 -12.52 4.50
C GLY A 91 5.14 -12.98 4.64
N GLY A 92 4.35 -12.25 5.42
CA GLY A 92 2.90 -12.38 5.47
C GLY A 92 2.39 -13.47 6.40
N THR A 93 3.22 -14.04 7.28
CA THR A 93 2.83 -15.11 8.21
C THR A 93 3.53 -15.02 9.57
N PHE A 94 3.93 -13.83 10.04
CA PHE A 94 4.71 -13.70 11.27
C PHE A 94 4.03 -14.34 12.50
N THR A 95 2.73 -14.11 12.67
CA THR A 95 1.95 -14.68 13.78
C THR A 95 1.59 -16.15 13.58
N ALA A 96 1.91 -16.74 12.42
CA ALA A 96 1.74 -18.15 12.12
C ALA A 96 3.07 -18.93 12.12
N LEU A 97 4.18 -18.29 12.51
CA LEU A 97 5.43 -19.00 12.73
C LEU A 97 5.28 -19.99 13.89
N PRO A 98 6.04 -21.11 13.88
CA PRO A 98 6.03 -22.03 15.01
C PRO A 98 6.47 -21.34 16.30
N THR A 99 5.86 -21.67 17.43
CA THR A 99 6.40 -21.29 18.74
C THR A 99 7.81 -21.88 18.92
N PRO A 100 8.78 -21.15 19.49
CA PRO A 100 8.68 -19.81 20.11
C PRO A 100 9.15 -18.66 19.21
N TRP A 101 9.09 -18.80 17.88
CA TRP A 101 9.76 -17.87 16.97
C TRP A 101 9.25 -16.43 17.02
N PRO A 102 7.93 -16.14 17.00
CA PRO A 102 7.45 -14.77 17.14
C PRO A 102 8.00 -14.09 18.40
N GLN A 103 8.00 -14.81 19.52
CA GLN A 103 8.51 -14.34 20.81
C GLN A 103 10.00 -14.02 20.74
N ARG A 104 10.83 -14.94 20.23
CA ARG A 104 12.28 -14.73 20.11
C ARG A 104 12.64 -13.50 19.27
N PHE A 105 11.91 -13.27 18.18
CA PHE A 105 12.11 -12.08 17.34
C PHE A 105 11.74 -10.79 18.07
N LEU A 106 10.63 -10.78 18.82
CA LEU A 106 10.19 -9.60 19.57
C LEU A 106 11.09 -9.32 20.78
N GLU A 107 11.54 -10.35 21.50
CA GLU A 107 12.52 -10.20 22.59
C GLU A 107 13.84 -9.59 22.10
N LEU A 108 14.34 -10.03 20.94
CA LEU A 108 15.49 -9.40 20.28
C LEU A 108 15.20 -7.93 19.96
N ALA A 109 14.05 -7.63 19.36
CA ALA A 109 13.68 -6.28 19.01
C ALA A 109 13.59 -5.35 20.24
N GLU A 110 13.05 -5.85 21.34
CA GLU A 110 12.89 -5.09 22.58
C GLU A 110 14.25 -4.76 23.22
N ARG A 111 15.21 -5.70 23.22
CA ARG A 111 16.59 -5.43 23.67
C ARG A 111 17.22 -4.25 22.92
N TYR A 112 16.96 -4.10 21.62
CA TYR A 112 17.47 -2.99 20.82
C TYR A 112 16.57 -1.74 20.88
N ARG A 113 15.30 -1.87 21.30
CA ARG A 113 14.42 -0.74 21.65
C ARG A 113 14.91 -0.07 22.93
N GLU A 114 15.25 -0.84 23.96
CA GLU A 114 15.79 -0.32 25.24
C GLU A 114 17.10 0.46 25.06
N GLN A 115 17.89 0.10 24.04
CA GLN A 115 19.12 0.78 23.65
C GLN A 115 18.89 1.99 22.71
N GLY A 116 17.62 2.28 22.37
CA GLY A 116 17.22 3.44 21.56
C GLY A 116 17.39 3.27 20.04
N LEU A 117 17.76 2.09 19.54
CA LEU A 117 17.94 1.84 18.11
C LEU A 117 16.61 1.54 17.40
N ILE A 118 15.74 0.76 18.04
CA ILE A 118 14.41 0.42 17.50
C ILE A 118 13.38 1.36 18.11
N THR A 119 12.57 2.00 17.26
CA THR A 119 11.51 2.93 17.68
C THR A 119 10.13 2.31 17.67
N ARG A 120 9.96 1.27 16.85
CA ARG A 120 8.68 0.62 16.59
C ARG A 120 8.91 -0.73 15.94
N VAL A 121 8.03 -1.69 16.20
CA VAL A 121 8.04 -3.02 15.59
C VAL A 121 6.72 -3.26 14.88
N ARG A 122 6.81 -3.71 13.63
CA ARG A 122 5.66 -4.10 12.81
C ARG A 122 5.84 -5.51 12.26
N CYS A 123 4.74 -6.21 12.02
CA CYS A 123 4.76 -7.49 11.32
C CYS A 123 3.67 -7.60 10.26
N SER A 124 3.92 -8.36 9.21
CA SER A 124 2.92 -8.76 8.22
C SER A 124 2.39 -10.17 8.51
N THR A 125 1.08 -10.34 8.52
CA THR A 125 0.45 -11.65 8.72
C THR A 125 -0.84 -11.84 7.91
N ARG A 126 -1.44 -13.04 8.00
CA ARG A 126 -2.73 -13.36 7.39
C ARG A 126 -3.89 -13.07 8.36
N PRO A 127 -5.09 -12.74 7.85
CA PRO A 127 -6.25 -12.49 8.72
C PRO A 127 -6.67 -13.70 9.58
N ASP A 128 -6.47 -14.91 9.10
CA ASP A 128 -6.77 -16.17 9.81
C ASP A 128 -5.70 -16.56 10.86
N ALA A 129 -4.62 -15.79 10.99
CA ALA A 129 -3.55 -16.01 11.97
C ALA A 129 -3.57 -14.95 13.10
N THR A 130 -4.76 -14.49 13.50
CA THR A 130 -4.95 -13.34 14.41
C THR A 130 -5.65 -13.73 15.71
N ALA A 131 -5.33 -14.89 16.27
CA ALA A 131 -5.93 -15.35 17.53
C ALA A 131 -5.76 -14.28 18.63
N PRO A 132 -6.84 -13.82 19.30
CA PRO A 132 -6.77 -12.70 20.24
C PRO A 132 -5.70 -12.85 21.34
N ALA A 133 -5.63 -14.03 21.97
CA ALA A 133 -4.65 -14.29 23.02
C ALA A 133 -3.19 -14.17 22.54
N LEU A 134 -2.91 -14.57 21.29
CA LEU A 134 -1.60 -14.41 20.69
C LEU A 134 -1.29 -12.94 20.43
N LEU A 135 -2.25 -12.16 19.93
CA LEU A 135 -2.05 -10.74 19.68
C LEU A 135 -1.78 -9.96 20.99
N ASP A 136 -2.49 -10.29 22.07
CA ASP A 136 -2.26 -9.71 23.39
C ASP A 136 -0.85 -10.04 23.91
N GLU A 137 -0.41 -11.29 23.74
CA GLU A 137 0.95 -11.72 24.08
C GLU A 137 2.01 -10.95 23.27
N LEU A 138 1.89 -10.92 21.94
CA LEU A 138 2.86 -10.25 21.07
C LEU A 138 2.91 -8.73 21.32
N LYS A 139 1.76 -8.10 21.62
CA LYS A 139 1.71 -6.70 22.03
C LYS A 139 2.48 -6.48 23.33
N ALA A 140 2.31 -7.35 24.33
CA ALA A 140 3.05 -7.26 25.58
C ALA A 140 4.57 -7.42 25.39
N LEU A 141 5.00 -8.12 24.32
CA LEU A 141 6.39 -8.27 23.91
C LEU A 141 6.90 -7.13 23.01
N GLY A 142 6.14 -6.05 22.83
CA GLY A 142 6.60 -4.86 22.11
C GLY A 142 6.26 -4.84 20.61
N LEU A 143 5.30 -5.63 20.14
CA LEU A 143 4.70 -5.42 18.83
C LEU A 143 3.81 -4.17 18.84
N ASP A 144 3.94 -3.28 17.85
CA ASP A 144 3.13 -2.05 17.77
C ASP A 144 2.09 -2.08 16.64
N LEU A 145 2.41 -2.73 15.51
CA LEU A 145 1.56 -2.73 14.31
C LEU A 145 1.50 -4.10 13.62
N VAL A 146 0.30 -4.47 13.18
CA VAL A 146 0.05 -5.63 12.33
C VAL A 146 -0.46 -5.19 10.96
N GLU A 147 0.27 -5.56 9.91
CA GLU A 147 -0.17 -5.43 8.52
C GLU A 147 -0.86 -6.73 8.07
N LEU A 148 -2.17 -6.68 7.82
CA LEU A 148 -2.92 -7.82 7.33
C LEU A 148 -2.88 -7.91 5.80
N GLY A 149 -2.38 -9.03 5.31
CA GLY A 149 -2.43 -9.43 3.91
C GLY A 149 -3.83 -9.87 3.49
N ILE A 150 -4.82 -8.98 3.51
CA ILE A 150 -6.22 -9.28 3.18
C ILE A 150 -6.39 -9.63 1.71
N GLN A 151 -5.69 -8.89 0.85
CA GLN A 151 -5.74 -8.96 -0.62
C GLN A 151 -7.09 -8.51 -1.21
N SER A 152 -8.21 -9.04 -0.72
CA SER A 152 -9.56 -8.60 -1.08
C SER A 152 -10.59 -8.93 0.01
N PHE A 153 -11.69 -8.18 0.07
CA PHE A 153 -12.91 -8.52 0.79
C PHE A 153 -14.01 -9.06 -0.15
N HIS A 154 -13.68 -9.30 -1.42
CA HIS A 154 -14.54 -9.90 -2.43
C HIS A 154 -14.38 -11.43 -2.41
N GLY A 155 -15.46 -12.16 -2.09
CA GLY A 155 -15.45 -13.62 -1.96
C GLY A 155 -14.91 -14.35 -3.19
N PRO A 156 -15.45 -14.10 -4.41
CA PRO A 156 -14.95 -14.71 -5.64
C PRO A 156 -13.46 -14.49 -5.88
N ALA A 157 -12.93 -13.33 -5.48
CA ALA A 157 -11.51 -13.02 -5.62
C ALA A 157 -10.64 -13.85 -4.66
N LEU A 158 -11.08 -14.01 -3.41
CA LEU A 158 -10.41 -14.84 -2.41
C LEU A 158 -10.41 -16.32 -2.80
N ASP A 159 -11.54 -16.81 -3.31
CA ASP A 159 -11.72 -18.20 -3.75
C ASP A 159 -10.84 -18.52 -4.96
N ALA A 160 -10.92 -17.70 -6.02
CA ALA A 160 -10.11 -17.88 -7.22
C ALA A 160 -8.60 -17.72 -6.94
N SER A 161 -8.24 -16.91 -5.94
CA SER A 161 -6.86 -16.75 -5.49
C SER A 161 -6.36 -17.87 -4.57
N GLN A 162 -7.24 -18.80 -4.18
CA GLN A 162 -6.95 -19.89 -3.23
C GLN A 162 -6.35 -19.37 -1.91
N ARG A 163 -6.92 -18.29 -1.36
CA ARG A 163 -6.41 -17.71 -0.10
C ARG A 163 -6.63 -18.62 1.10
N GLY A 164 -7.67 -19.44 1.07
CA GLY A 164 -8.01 -20.37 2.15
C GLY A 164 -8.76 -19.73 3.32
N TYR A 165 -9.33 -18.54 3.13
CA TYR A 165 -10.25 -17.89 4.06
C TYR A 165 -11.29 -17.07 3.29
N ASP A 166 -12.39 -16.74 3.96
CA ASP A 166 -13.51 -15.99 3.40
C ASP A 166 -13.50 -14.50 3.84
N PRO A 167 -14.38 -13.65 3.28
CA PRO A 167 -14.46 -12.24 3.69
C PRO A 167 -14.77 -12.03 5.18
N ALA A 168 -15.50 -12.96 5.82
CA ALA A 168 -15.82 -12.87 7.24
C ALA A 168 -14.56 -13.03 8.11
N THR A 169 -13.68 -13.95 7.75
CA THR A 169 -12.37 -14.15 8.37
C THR A 169 -11.45 -12.95 8.17
N ALA A 170 -11.48 -12.35 6.96
CA ALA A 170 -10.75 -11.11 6.69
C ALA A 170 -11.20 -9.98 7.62
N ARG A 171 -12.51 -9.81 7.82
CA ARG A 171 -13.08 -8.82 8.74
C ARG A 171 -12.74 -9.12 10.19
N ALA A 172 -12.90 -10.36 10.63
CA ALA A 172 -12.57 -10.80 11.98
C ALA A 172 -11.09 -10.53 12.31
N GLY A 173 -10.19 -10.74 11.35
CA GLY A 173 -8.77 -10.41 11.54
C GLY A 173 -8.52 -8.93 11.82
N CYS A 174 -9.20 -8.03 11.10
CA CYS A 174 -9.14 -6.59 11.39
C CYS A 174 -9.65 -6.29 12.79
N ASP A 175 -10.81 -6.84 13.15
CA ASP A 175 -11.45 -6.61 14.43
C ASP A 175 -10.57 -7.13 15.59
N ASN A 176 -9.92 -8.29 15.44
CA ASN A 176 -8.99 -8.86 16.43
C ASN A 176 -7.76 -7.97 16.67
N VAL A 177 -7.12 -7.48 15.58
CA VAL A 177 -5.97 -6.57 15.70
C VAL A 177 -6.36 -5.30 16.44
N LEU A 178 -7.48 -4.67 16.05
CA LEU A 178 -7.96 -3.45 16.70
C LEU A 178 -8.34 -3.69 18.17
N ALA A 179 -8.97 -4.84 18.49
CA ALA A 179 -9.37 -5.19 19.85
C ALA A 179 -8.17 -5.40 20.79
N SER A 180 -7.05 -5.92 20.28
CA SER A 180 -5.80 -6.02 21.04
C SER A 180 -5.18 -4.63 21.35
N GLY A 181 -5.62 -3.58 20.65
CA GLY A 181 -5.06 -2.23 20.73
C GLY A 181 -3.72 -2.07 20.02
N LEU A 182 -3.42 -2.97 19.08
CA LEU A 182 -2.36 -2.82 18.09
C LEU A 182 -2.82 -1.90 16.96
N GLU A 183 -1.88 -1.23 16.30
CA GLU A 183 -2.17 -0.50 15.07
C GLU A 183 -2.42 -1.46 13.91
N LEU A 184 -3.36 -1.10 13.02
CA LEU A 184 -3.75 -1.94 11.89
C LEU A 184 -3.28 -1.33 10.56
N GLY A 185 -2.54 -2.13 9.79
CA GLY A 185 -2.29 -1.91 8.38
C GLY A 185 -3.02 -2.93 7.51
N VAL A 186 -3.37 -2.55 6.27
CA VAL A 186 -4.02 -3.46 5.32
C VAL A 186 -3.28 -3.47 3.98
N GLN A 187 -3.05 -4.65 3.44
CA GLN A 187 -2.63 -4.84 2.06
C GLN A 187 -3.79 -5.37 1.22
N LEU A 188 -4.08 -4.68 0.12
CA LEU A 188 -5.02 -5.11 -0.92
C LEU A 188 -4.30 -5.34 -2.25
N MET A 189 -4.90 -6.19 -3.09
CA MET A 189 -4.43 -6.51 -4.42
C MET A 189 -5.55 -6.28 -5.45
N PRO A 190 -5.64 -5.09 -6.07
CA PRO A 190 -6.60 -4.86 -7.15
C PRO A 190 -6.33 -5.76 -8.35
N GLY A 191 -7.41 -6.20 -9.01
CA GLY A 191 -7.35 -6.99 -10.23
C GLY A 191 -7.01 -8.45 -10.01
N LEU A 192 -7.26 -9.00 -8.81
CA LEU A 192 -7.17 -10.46 -8.61
C LEU A 192 -8.13 -11.23 -9.55
N PRO A 193 -7.85 -12.51 -9.85
CA PRO A 193 -8.79 -13.36 -10.57
C PRO A 193 -10.17 -13.33 -9.90
N GLY A 194 -11.23 -13.15 -10.67
CA GLY A 194 -12.59 -13.03 -10.13
C GLY A 194 -12.90 -11.68 -9.47
N GLN A 195 -12.03 -10.68 -9.58
CA GLN A 195 -12.28 -9.30 -9.16
C GLN A 195 -12.41 -8.36 -10.35
N ASP A 196 -13.56 -7.71 -10.46
CA ASP A 196 -13.77 -6.57 -11.34
C ASP A 196 -13.60 -5.23 -10.59
N LEU A 197 -13.80 -4.13 -11.30
CA LEU A 197 -13.67 -2.79 -10.72
C LEU A 197 -14.65 -2.55 -9.56
N ASP A 198 -15.86 -3.10 -9.62
CA ASP A 198 -16.87 -2.94 -8.56
C ASP A 198 -16.48 -3.74 -7.30
N GLY A 199 -15.88 -4.92 -7.49
CA GLY A 199 -15.29 -5.71 -6.42
C GLY A 199 -14.15 -4.97 -5.71
N PHE A 200 -13.28 -4.29 -6.47
CA PHE A 200 -12.22 -3.48 -5.86
C PHE A 200 -12.74 -2.19 -5.21
N GLU A 201 -13.73 -1.53 -5.80
CA GLU A 201 -14.42 -0.41 -5.16
C GLU A 201 -15.03 -0.82 -3.81
N THR A 202 -15.67 -1.99 -3.76
CA THR A 202 -16.18 -2.56 -2.51
C THR A 202 -15.08 -2.78 -1.47
N ASP A 203 -13.91 -3.25 -1.88
CA ASP A 203 -12.76 -3.43 -0.99
C ASP A 203 -12.28 -2.10 -0.41
N ILE A 204 -12.20 -1.06 -1.24
CA ILE A 204 -11.81 0.28 -0.79
C ILE A 204 -12.84 0.88 0.16
N ILE A 205 -14.14 0.77 -0.16
CA ILE A 205 -15.20 1.27 0.71
C ILE A 205 -15.12 0.61 2.09
N LYS A 206 -14.96 -0.72 2.15
CA LYS A 206 -14.78 -1.46 3.42
C LYS A 206 -13.53 -1.00 4.16
N THR A 207 -12.41 -0.89 3.46
CA THR A 207 -11.12 -0.45 4.01
C THR A 207 -11.21 0.97 4.59
N ALA A 208 -11.91 1.87 3.92
CA ALA A 208 -12.11 3.26 4.33
C ALA A 208 -13.00 3.42 5.59
N THR A 209 -13.67 2.34 6.05
CA THR A 209 -14.42 2.34 7.31
C THR A 209 -13.60 1.94 8.53
N LEU A 210 -12.36 1.45 8.32
CA LEU A 210 -11.49 0.97 9.38
C LEU A 210 -10.52 2.07 9.84
N PRO A 211 -10.18 2.14 11.15
CA PRO A 211 -9.16 3.04 11.65
C PRO A 211 -7.76 2.48 11.31
N LEU A 212 -7.28 2.75 10.10
CA LEU A 212 -6.04 2.19 9.58
C LEU A 212 -4.86 3.15 9.72
N SER A 213 -3.73 2.63 10.21
CA SER A 213 -2.46 3.36 10.24
C SER A 213 -1.79 3.41 8.88
N CYS A 214 -2.03 2.41 8.00
CA CYS A 214 -1.54 2.44 6.63
C CYS A 214 -2.23 1.43 5.70
N VAL A 215 -2.22 1.74 4.40
CA VAL A 215 -2.66 0.84 3.32
C VAL A 215 -1.55 0.61 2.30
N ARG A 216 -1.47 -0.61 1.76
CA ARG A 216 -0.67 -0.97 0.58
C ARG A 216 -1.59 -1.48 -0.52
N LEU A 217 -1.38 -1.01 -1.75
CA LEU A 217 -2.15 -1.44 -2.92
C LEU A 217 -1.21 -2.07 -3.93
N TYR A 218 -1.26 -3.40 -4.11
CA TYR A 218 -0.39 -4.14 -5.02
C TYR A 218 -1.23 -4.73 -6.16
N PRO A 219 -1.40 -4.01 -7.29
CA PRO A 219 -2.12 -4.57 -8.42
C PRO A 219 -1.60 -5.96 -8.82
N CYS A 220 -2.52 -6.86 -9.10
CA CYS A 220 -2.20 -8.24 -9.44
C CYS A 220 -1.45 -8.28 -10.76
N VAL A 221 -0.27 -8.90 -10.73
CA VAL A 221 0.51 -9.23 -11.92
C VAL A 221 0.66 -10.74 -12.01
N VAL A 222 0.80 -11.25 -13.23
CA VAL A 222 1.04 -12.67 -13.48
C VAL A 222 2.54 -12.91 -13.30
N LEU A 223 2.90 -13.65 -12.24
CA LEU A 223 4.29 -14.03 -11.99
C LEU A 223 4.57 -15.43 -12.54
N ARG A 224 5.77 -15.62 -13.09
CA ARG A 224 6.29 -16.90 -13.56
C ARG A 224 6.22 -17.94 -12.44
N ASN A 225 6.01 -19.19 -12.85
CA ASN A 225 5.92 -20.34 -11.98
C ASN A 225 4.79 -20.21 -10.95
N THR A 226 3.64 -19.64 -11.27
CA THR A 226 2.46 -19.56 -10.37
C THR A 226 1.22 -20.22 -11.00
N PRO A 227 0.25 -20.72 -10.19
CA PRO A 227 -1.01 -21.23 -10.74
C PRO A 227 -1.75 -20.18 -11.58
N LEU A 228 -1.59 -18.89 -11.25
CA LEU A 228 -2.13 -17.79 -12.02
C LEU A 228 -1.49 -17.68 -13.42
N ALA A 229 -0.18 -17.96 -13.54
CA ALA A 229 0.48 -18.02 -14.85
C ALA A 229 -0.11 -19.11 -15.74
N GLU A 230 -0.31 -20.31 -15.20
CA GLU A 230 -0.94 -21.42 -15.94
C GLU A 230 -2.37 -21.05 -16.38
N THR A 231 -3.14 -20.43 -15.47
CA THR A 231 -4.50 -19.96 -15.77
C THR A 231 -4.51 -18.88 -16.86
N TRP A 232 -3.56 -17.95 -16.81
CA TRP A 232 -3.39 -16.89 -17.81
C TRP A 232 -2.99 -17.45 -19.17
N GLU A 233 -2.02 -18.36 -19.23
CA GLU A 233 -1.55 -19.00 -20.48
C GLU A 233 -2.68 -19.78 -21.18
N GLN A 234 -3.64 -20.31 -20.42
CA GLN A 234 -4.83 -20.99 -20.93
C GLN A 234 -5.98 -20.04 -21.31
N GLY A 235 -5.81 -18.72 -21.11
CA GLY A 235 -6.83 -17.70 -21.38
C GLY A 235 -7.92 -17.60 -20.30
N GLY A 236 -7.75 -18.24 -19.14
CA GLY A 236 -8.70 -18.23 -18.02
C GLY A 236 -8.60 -16.99 -17.12
N TYR A 237 -7.59 -16.14 -17.32
CA TYR A 237 -7.42 -14.88 -16.61
C TYR A 237 -6.86 -13.82 -17.55
N THR A 238 -7.37 -12.59 -17.45
CA THR A 238 -6.82 -11.42 -18.14
C THR A 238 -6.57 -10.36 -17.09
N PRO A 239 -5.30 -9.94 -16.86
CA PRO A 239 -5.01 -8.89 -15.92
C PRO A 239 -5.55 -7.55 -16.43
N TRP A 240 -5.82 -6.62 -15.51
CA TRP A 240 -6.24 -5.28 -15.88
C TRP A 240 -5.17 -4.55 -16.70
N GLU A 241 -5.64 -3.69 -17.59
CA GLU A 241 -4.77 -2.79 -18.33
C GLU A 241 -4.16 -1.73 -17.40
N LEU A 242 -3.02 -1.16 -17.81
CA LEU A 242 -2.31 -0.17 -17.00
C LEU A 242 -3.17 1.07 -16.73
N ASP A 243 -3.83 1.62 -17.75
CA ASP A 243 -4.65 2.83 -17.62
C ASP A 243 -5.87 2.60 -16.72
N GLU A 244 -6.52 1.43 -16.84
CA GLU A 244 -7.63 1.01 -15.97
C GLU A 244 -7.16 0.90 -14.51
N THR A 245 -6.00 0.28 -14.31
CA THR A 245 -5.39 0.14 -12.98
C THR A 245 -5.03 1.49 -12.37
N VAL A 246 -4.39 2.39 -13.13
CA VAL A 246 -4.04 3.74 -12.67
C VAL A 246 -5.31 4.52 -12.31
N SER A 247 -6.37 4.41 -13.11
CA SER A 247 -7.66 5.02 -12.81
C SER A 247 -8.30 4.49 -11.53
N ALA A 248 -8.33 3.17 -11.33
CA ALA A 248 -8.88 2.54 -10.13
C ALA A 248 -8.07 2.91 -8.88
N LEU A 249 -6.73 2.92 -8.98
CA LEU A 249 -5.86 3.35 -7.88
C LEU A 249 -6.05 4.83 -7.54
N ALA A 250 -6.25 5.70 -8.52
CA ALA A 250 -6.50 7.11 -8.25
C ALA A 250 -7.80 7.34 -7.46
N ASP A 251 -8.87 6.60 -7.79
CA ASP A 251 -10.12 6.65 -7.02
C ASP A 251 -9.94 6.08 -5.61
N ALA A 252 -9.19 4.97 -5.49
CA ALA A 252 -8.85 4.40 -4.19
C ALA A 252 -8.07 5.37 -3.30
N LEU A 253 -7.09 6.08 -3.85
CA LEU A 253 -6.32 7.09 -3.13
C LEU A 253 -7.24 8.17 -2.56
N LEU A 254 -8.15 8.73 -3.36
CA LEU A 254 -9.03 9.81 -2.91
C LEU A 254 -10.02 9.34 -1.83
N ALA A 255 -10.57 8.14 -1.99
CA ALA A 255 -11.45 7.54 -0.98
C ALA A 255 -10.73 7.33 0.36
N LEU A 256 -9.47 6.87 0.34
CA LEU A 256 -8.67 6.63 1.55
C LEU A 256 -8.14 7.93 2.17
N TRP A 257 -7.64 8.86 1.35
CA TRP A 257 -7.08 10.14 1.79
C TRP A 257 -8.11 11.05 2.43
N THR A 258 -9.36 11.04 1.95
CA THR A 258 -10.46 11.78 2.60
C THR A 258 -10.86 11.23 3.97
N LYS A 259 -10.36 10.04 4.32
CA LYS A 259 -10.47 9.42 5.64
C LYS A 259 -9.18 9.51 6.46
N ASP A 260 -8.20 10.31 6.00
CA ASP A 260 -6.88 10.45 6.63
C ASP A 260 -6.08 9.14 6.67
N ILE A 261 -6.37 8.19 5.76
CA ILE A 261 -5.70 6.88 5.69
C ILE A 261 -4.53 6.95 4.70
N PRO A 262 -3.26 6.78 5.15
CA PRO A 262 -2.11 6.90 4.27
C PRO A 262 -1.90 5.62 3.44
N VAL A 263 -1.79 5.79 2.12
CA VAL A 263 -1.31 4.72 1.22
C VAL A 263 0.21 4.79 1.13
N ILE A 264 0.89 3.89 1.84
CA ILE A 264 2.35 3.93 2.01
C ILE A 264 3.09 3.27 0.84
N ARG A 265 2.42 2.41 0.07
CA ARG A 265 3.01 1.78 -1.11
C ARG A 265 1.98 1.41 -2.17
N MET A 266 2.37 1.59 -3.43
CA MET A 266 1.63 1.10 -4.60
C MET A 266 2.56 0.32 -5.52
N GLY A 267 2.13 -0.87 -5.92
CA GLY A 267 2.94 -1.79 -6.73
C GLY A 267 3.97 -2.58 -5.91
N LEU A 268 4.53 -3.60 -6.57
CA LEU A 268 5.52 -4.51 -5.97
C LEU A 268 6.85 -3.81 -5.68
N PRO A 269 7.60 -4.28 -4.66
CA PRO A 269 8.99 -3.86 -4.48
C PRO A 269 9.85 -4.15 -5.70
N PRO A 270 10.71 -3.21 -6.12
CA PRO A 270 11.68 -3.50 -7.16
C PRO A 270 12.77 -4.40 -6.57
N GLU A 271 12.63 -5.71 -6.70
CA GLU A 271 13.68 -6.67 -6.38
C GLU A 271 14.46 -7.05 -7.64
N PRO A 272 15.79 -7.26 -7.54
CA PRO A 272 16.59 -7.76 -8.66
C PRO A 272 16.00 -9.06 -9.21
N GLY A 273 15.69 -9.08 -10.51
CA GLY A 273 15.13 -10.27 -11.18
C GLY A 273 13.61 -10.37 -11.18
N LEU A 274 12.89 -9.62 -10.32
CA LEU A 274 11.41 -9.64 -10.31
C LEU A 274 10.82 -9.25 -11.68
N GLU A 275 11.45 -8.28 -12.37
CA GLU A 275 11.01 -7.87 -13.70
C GLU A 275 11.04 -9.02 -14.73
N ASN A 276 11.97 -9.96 -14.61
CA ASN A 276 12.06 -11.12 -15.50
C ASN A 276 10.99 -12.18 -15.20
N ASP A 277 10.43 -12.13 -13.99
CA ASP A 277 9.40 -13.05 -13.52
C ASP A 277 7.99 -12.51 -13.75
N ILE A 278 7.81 -11.24 -14.13
CA ILE A 278 6.49 -10.71 -14.50
C ILE A 278 6.18 -11.12 -15.95
N LEU A 279 5.14 -11.94 -16.13
CA LEU A 279 4.67 -12.40 -17.44
C LEU A 279 3.62 -11.46 -18.05
N ALA A 280 2.73 -10.90 -17.22
CA ALA A 280 1.65 -10.01 -17.65
C ALA A 280 1.11 -9.14 -16.50
N GLY A 281 0.39 -8.07 -16.86
CA GLY A 281 -0.37 -7.22 -15.94
C GLY A 281 0.14 -5.78 -15.82
N PRO A 282 -0.50 -4.97 -14.97
CA PRO A 282 -0.31 -3.53 -14.93
C PRO A 282 1.00 -3.16 -14.23
N ARG A 283 2.09 -3.08 -15.01
CA ARG A 283 3.42 -2.74 -14.52
C ARG A 283 3.91 -1.41 -15.14
N HIS A 284 4.30 -0.50 -14.26
CA HIS A 284 5.05 0.70 -14.64
C HIS A 284 6.02 1.10 -13.51
N PRO A 285 7.28 1.49 -13.78
CA PRO A 285 8.23 1.91 -12.75
C PRO A 285 7.71 3.07 -11.88
N ALA A 286 6.92 3.96 -12.48
CA ALA A 286 6.30 5.10 -11.83
C ALA A 286 4.80 4.91 -11.55
N LEU A 287 4.30 3.68 -11.43
CA LEU A 287 2.86 3.39 -11.20
C LEU A 287 2.26 4.24 -10.08
N GLY A 288 2.96 4.32 -8.93
CA GLY A 288 2.51 5.13 -7.81
C GLY A 288 2.40 6.62 -8.14
N GLN A 289 3.34 7.17 -8.92
CA GLN A 289 3.28 8.56 -9.37
C GLN A 289 2.12 8.76 -10.34
N LEU A 290 1.88 7.84 -11.28
CA LEU A 290 0.77 7.92 -12.23
C LEU A 290 -0.58 8.00 -11.49
N ALA A 291 -0.80 7.10 -10.53
CA ALA A 291 -2.02 7.09 -9.72
C ALA A 291 -2.18 8.35 -8.88
N ARG A 292 -1.11 8.83 -8.21
CA ARG A 292 -1.16 10.08 -7.43
C ARG A 292 -1.43 11.31 -8.28
N SER A 293 -0.82 11.38 -9.46
CA SER A 293 -1.00 12.51 -10.37
C SER A 293 -2.44 12.57 -10.88
N LEU A 294 -3.01 11.43 -11.25
CA LEU A 294 -4.41 11.35 -11.67
C LEU A 294 -5.36 11.63 -10.49
N ALA A 295 -5.04 11.16 -9.28
CA ALA A 295 -5.81 11.47 -8.08
C ALA A 295 -5.82 12.98 -7.80
N LEU A 296 -4.66 13.63 -7.84
CA LEU A 296 -4.53 15.08 -7.64
C LEU A 296 -5.28 15.87 -8.73
N GLN A 297 -5.21 15.43 -9.99
CA GLN A 297 -5.99 16.02 -11.08
C GLN A 297 -7.50 15.94 -10.79
N ARG A 298 -8.00 14.75 -10.46
CA ARG A 298 -9.42 14.54 -10.14
C ARG A 298 -9.85 15.39 -8.95
N PHE A 299 -8.99 15.52 -7.95
CA PHE A 299 -9.24 16.35 -6.78
C PHE A 299 -9.30 17.85 -7.10
N LEU A 300 -8.35 18.39 -7.87
CA LEU A 300 -8.28 19.82 -8.18
C LEU A 300 -9.32 20.27 -9.22
N THR A 301 -9.76 19.37 -10.11
CA THR A 301 -10.67 19.72 -11.22
C THR A 301 -11.99 20.36 -10.76
N PRO A 302 -12.73 19.83 -9.78
CA PRO A 302 -13.91 20.49 -9.23
C PRO A 302 -13.63 21.88 -8.65
N HIS A 303 -12.49 22.06 -7.99
CA HIS A 303 -12.09 23.35 -7.42
C HIS A 303 -11.81 24.40 -8.50
N ILE A 304 -11.14 24.01 -9.58
CA ILE A 304 -10.88 24.90 -10.73
C ILE A 304 -12.19 25.27 -11.41
N LYS A 305 -13.08 24.29 -11.66
CA LYS A 305 -14.39 24.53 -12.28
C LYS A 305 -15.29 25.44 -11.43
N ALA A 306 -15.17 25.37 -10.10
CA ALA A 306 -15.95 26.20 -9.17
C ALA A 306 -15.60 27.70 -9.22
N LEU A 307 -14.49 28.10 -9.86
CA LEU A 307 -14.17 29.52 -10.08
C LEU A 307 -15.22 30.22 -10.97
N GLY A 308 -15.92 29.48 -11.84
CA GLY A 308 -16.90 30.03 -12.78
C GLY A 308 -16.32 30.94 -13.87
N ALA A 309 -15.00 31.14 -13.87
CA ALA A 309 -14.25 31.92 -14.85
C ALA A 309 -12.91 31.24 -15.16
N ALA A 310 -12.25 31.67 -16.24
CA ALA A 310 -10.93 31.15 -16.58
C ALA A 310 -9.93 31.50 -15.45
N PRO A 311 -9.26 30.50 -14.86
CA PRO A 311 -8.26 30.72 -13.81
C PRO A 311 -7.11 31.58 -14.33
N LYS A 312 -6.72 32.59 -13.54
CA LYS A 312 -5.58 33.46 -13.82
C LYS A 312 -4.27 32.79 -13.40
N ARG A 313 -4.29 32.07 -12.29
CA ARG A 313 -3.08 31.43 -11.73
C ARG A 313 -3.39 30.26 -10.80
N LEU A 314 -2.48 29.29 -10.78
CA LEU A 314 -2.35 28.26 -9.74
C LEU A 314 -1.01 28.41 -9.03
N LEU A 315 -1.03 28.71 -7.74
CA LEU A 315 0.13 28.53 -6.86
C LEU A 315 0.10 27.11 -6.31
N ALA A 316 1.18 26.35 -6.50
CA ALA A 316 1.28 24.97 -6.06
C ALA A 316 2.48 24.74 -5.12
N PRO A 317 2.38 23.84 -4.13
CA PRO A 317 3.54 23.44 -3.35
C PRO A 317 4.62 22.78 -4.21
N SER A 318 5.87 23.25 -4.13
CA SER A 318 7.02 22.73 -4.89
C SER A 318 7.16 21.21 -4.74
N ARG A 319 6.89 20.68 -3.54
CA ARG A 319 6.97 19.25 -3.22
C ARG A 319 5.99 18.36 -4.01
N TYR A 320 4.90 18.93 -4.52
CA TYR A 320 3.88 18.21 -5.31
C TYR A 320 3.97 18.53 -6.81
N ARG A 321 5.03 19.24 -7.26
CA ARG A 321 5.20 19.60 -8.68
C ARG A 321 5.14 18.39 -9.60
N SER A 322 5.80 17.29 -9.22
CA SER A 322 5.84 16.06 -10.01
C SER A 322 4.50 15.33 -10.07
N ASP A 323 3.67 15.44 -9.03
CA ASP A 323 2.31 14.88 -9.02
C ASP A 323 1.35 15.79 -9.80
N LEU A 324 1.51 17.11 -9.69
CA LEU A 324 0.69 18.07 -10.42
C LEU A 324 0.89 17.94 -11.93
N LEU A 325 2.13 17.93 -12.40
CA LEU A 325 2.43 17.85 -13.83
C LEU A 325 2.29 16.42 -14.37
N GLY A 326 2.52 15.42 -13.50
CA GLY A 326 2.54 14.01 -13.86
C GLY A 326 3.83 13.57 -14.57
N HIS A 327 3.96 12.24 -14.71
CA HIS A 327 5.08 11.62 -15.42
C HIS A 327 5.15 12.14 -16.86
N LYS A 328 6.31 12.68 -17.28
CA LYS A 328 6.50 13.32 -18.60
C LYS A 328 5.44 14.38 -18.94
N HIS A 329 4.94 15.09 -17.93
CA HIS A 329 3.92 16.15 -18.07
C HIS A 329 2.56 15.67 -18.59
N ALA A 330 2.20 14.39 -18.36
CA ALA A 330 0.98 13.80 -18.89
C ALA A 330 -0.33 14.50 -18.43
N GLN A 331 -0.33 15.23 -17.31
CA GLN A 331 -1.52 15.94 -16.84
C GLN A 331 -1.65 17.37 -17.40
N LEU A 332 -0.60 17.90 -18.05
CA LEU A 332 -0.61 19.27 -18.54
C LEU A 332 -1.74 19.57 -19.56
N PRO A 333 -2.02 18.69 -20.55
CA PRO A 333 -3.11 18.93 -21.49
C PRO A 333 -4.49 19.07 -20.82
N HIS A 334 -4.71 18.38 -19.69
CA HIS A 334 -5.94 18.49 -18.92
C HIS A 334 -6.07 19.86 -18.25
N TYR A 335 -5.01 20.35 -17.61
CA TYR A 335 -5.03 21.68 -17.00
C TYR A 335 -5.11 22.80 -18.05
N GLU A 336 -4.46 22.64 -19.20
CA GLU A 336 -4.57 23.56 -20.34
C GLU A 336 -6.02 23.67 -20.82
N ALA A 337 -6.75 22.54 -20.93
CA ALA A 337 -8.17 22.53 -21.27
C ALA A 337 -9.05 23.24 -20.22
N LEU A 338 -8.58 23.36 -18.97
CA LEU A 338 -9.21 24.13 -17.90
C LEU A 338 -8.74 25.60 -17.84
N GLY A 339 -7.89 26.05 -18.77
CA GLY A 339 -7.34 27.41 -18.80
C GLY A 339 -6.14 27.66 -17.89
N LEU A 340 -5.49 26.60 -17.40
CA LEU A 340 -4.24 26.62 -16.61
C LEU A 340 -3.08 25.99 -17.41
N PRO A 341 -2.50 26.68 -18.41
CA PRO A 341 -1.25 26.26 -19.00
C PRO A 341 -0.10 26.40 -17.99
N LEU A 342 1.04 25.79 -18.30
CA LEU A 342 2.21 25.76 -17.41
C LEU A 342 2.69 27.17 -17.03
N GLU A 343 2.56 28.17 -17.90
CA GLU A 343 2.98 29.54 -17.60
C GLU A 343 2.15 30.22 -16.50
N ARG A 344 0.96 29.69 -16.22
CA ARG A 344 0.08 30.16 -15.13
C ARG A 344 0.24 29.34 -13.84
N MET A 345 1.22 28.43 -13.79
CA MET A 345 1.54 27.64 -12.60
C MET A 345 2.84 28.13 -11.97
N GLU A 346 2.76 28.61 -10.73
CA GLU A 346 3.94 28.98 -9.94
C GLU A 346 4.09 28.04 -8.74
N PHE A 347 5.34 27.80 -8.31
CA PHE A 347 5.65 26.85 -7.24
C PHE A 347 6.21 27.56 -6.00
N HIS A 348 5.81 27.12 -4.81
CA HIS A 348 6.26 27.70 -3.53
C HIS A 348 6.41 26.64 -2.42
N ASP A 349 7.08 27.00 -1.32
CA ASP A 349 7.41 26.05 -0.23
C ASP A 349 6.33 25.94 0.86
N ARG A 350 5.12 26.41 0.58
CA ARG A 350 3.97 26.36 1.52
C ARG A 350 3.15 25.10 1.30
N GLY A 351 2.27 24.76 2.25
CA GLY A 351 1.56 23.46 2.27
C GLY A 351 0.23 23.37 1.53
N TRP A 352 -0.19 24.40 0.80
CA TRP A 352 -1.50 24.47 0.13
C TRP A 352 -1.39 24.95 -1.32
N PHE A 353 -2.34 24.56 -2.15
CA PHE A 353 -2.59 25.14 -3.46
C PHE A 353 -3.43 26.42 -3.32
N GLU A 354 -3.22 27.41 -4.17
CA GLU A 354 -4.03 28.64 -4.22
C GLU A 354 -4.46 28.93 -5.67
N LEU A 355 -5.77 29.03 -5.88
CA LEU A 355 -6.38 29.37 -7.18
C LEU A 355 -6.82 30.84 -7.21
N SER A 356 -6.62 31.53 -8.34
CA SER A 356 -7.04 32.93 -8.53
C SER A 356 -7.41 33.26 -9.96
#